data_AF-A0A6G6Z5J7-F1
#
_entry.id   AF-A0A6G6Z5J7-F1
#
_cell.length_a   1.000
_cell.length_b   1.000
_cell.length_c   1.000
_cell.angle_alpha   90.00
_cell.angle_beta   90.00
_cell.angle_gamma   90.00
#
_symmetry.space_group_name_H-M   'P 1'
#
loop_
_entity.id
_entity.type
_entity.pdbx_description
1 polymer ?
#
loop_
_entity_poly.entity_id
_entity_poly.type
_entity_poly.pdbx_seq_one_letter_code
_entity_poly.pdbx_strand_id
1 'polypeptide(L)'
;MTRRITCIARLPNHQDRHRRIQAVGGSGWQDTEETAIANVRRDKSAYEVTEQGKTVKVTVKKHDGREYLNTENNRFLPDNLLSLPDCP
;
A
#
# COMPACT_ATOMS: atom_id res chain seq x y z
N MET A 1 1.93 -4.82 16.16
CA MET A 1 0.73 -3.97 16.02
C MET A 1 0.55 -3.68 14.54
N THR A 2 -0.65 -3.93 14.01
CA THR A 2 -1.00 -3.64 12.60
C THR A 2 -1.33 -2.17 12.44
N ARG A 3 -0.72 -1.50 11.45
CA ARG A 3 -1.01 -0.10 11.10
C ARG A 3 -2.04 -0.04 9.98
N ARG A 4 -3.05 0.82 10.12
CA ARG A 4 -4.04 1.04 9.05
C ARG A 4 -3.58 2.14 8.12
N ILE A 5 -3.43 1.81 6.85
CA ILE A 5 -3.18 2.78 5.78
C ILE A 5 -4.51 3.42 5.41
N THR A 6 -4.55 4.75 5.39
CA THR A 6 -5.71 5.55 4.99
C THR A 6 -5.42 6.50 3.84
N CYS A 7 -4.15 6.69 3.47
CA CYS A 7 -3.73 7.56 2.39
C CYS A 7 -2.43 7.05 1.72
N ILE A 8 -2.13 7.56 0.53
CA ILE A 8 -0.85 7.34 -0.15
C ILE A 8 -0.23 8.67 -0.59
N ALA A 9 1.10 8.74 -0.69
CA ALA A 9 1.77 9.79 -1.44
C ALA A 9 2.07 9.26 -2.84
N ARG A 10 1.66 9.99 -3.88
CA ARG A 10 1.85 9.59 -5.28
C ARG A 10 3.05 10.30 -5.91
N LEU A 11 3.77 9.60 -6.77
CA LEU A 11 4.76 10.26 -7.64
C LEU A 11 4.03 11.11 -8.71
N PRO A 12 4.37 12.40 -8.86
CA PRO A 12 3.57 13.35 -9.65
C PRO A 12 3.47 13.04 -11.14
N ASN A 13 4.46 12.33 -11.72
CA ASN A 13 4.55 12.10 -13.18
C ASN A 13 4.69 10.62 -13.59
N HIS A 14 4.36 9.66 -12.71
CA HIS A 14 4.52 8.25 -13.03
C HIS A 14 3.24 7.63 -13.65
N GLN A 15 3.34 7.22 -14.91
CA GLN A 15 2.30 6.48 -15.64
C GLN A 15 2.23 4.99 -15.23
N ASP A 16 3.32 4.45 -14.70
CA ASP A 16 3.40 3.05 -14.24
C ASP A 16 2.74 2.89 -12.87
N ARG A 17 1.63 2.15 -12.83
CA ARG A 17 0.87 1.84 -11.60
C ARG A 17 1.74 1.14 -10.53
N HIS A 18 2.73 0.36 -10.95
CA HIS A 18 3.62 -0.39 -10.06
C HIS A 18 4.74 0.47 -9.46
N ARG A 19 4.81 1.75 -9.88
CA ARG A 19 5.78 2.73 -9.38
C ARG A 19 5.10 4.01 -8.89
N ARG A 20 3.78 3.99 -8.72
CA ARG A 20 3.01 5.21 -8.47
C ARG A 20 2.99 5.61 -7.00
N ILE A 21 3.21 4.66 -6.08
CA ILE A 21 3.21 4.89 -4.64
C ILE A 21 4.63 5.28 -4.19
N GLN A 22 4.78 6.47 -3.62
CA GLN A 22 6.02 6.94 -2.99
C GLN A 22 6.05 6.58 -1.50
N ALA A 23 4.90 6.70 -0.84
CA ALA A 23 4.72 6.43 0.57
C ALA A 23 3.29 6.00 0.86
N VAL A 24 3.10 5.31 1.98
CA VAL A 24 1.80 4.99 2.56
C VAL A 24 1.69 5.68 3.91
N GLY A 25 0.49 6.12 4.27
CA GLY A 25 0.29 6.84 5.52
C GLY A 25 -1.04 6.56 6.18
N GLY A 26 -1.11 6.99 7.43
CA GLY A 26 -2.28 6.91 8.27
C GLY A 26 -2.25 7.99 9.35
N SER A 27 -3.14 7.87 10.34
CA SER A 27 -3.27 8.89 11.40
C SER A 27 -1.93 9.09 12.16
N GLY A 28 -1.25 10.20 11.87
CA GLY A 28 0.00 10.61 12.51
C GLY A 28 1.26 9.86 12.06
N TRP A 29 1.22 9.12 10.94
CA TRP A 29 2.40 8.38 10.47
C TRP A 29 2.45 8.27 8.95
N GLN A 30 3.68 8.16 8.42
CA GLN A 30 3.95 7.94 7.02
C GLN A 30 5.21 7.09 6.88
N ASP A 31 5.15 6.05 6.06
CA ASP A 31 6.28 5.17 5.72
C ASP A 31 6.51 5.23 4.21
N THR A 32 7.77 5.34 3.77
CA THR A 32 8.12 5.24 2.33
C THR A 32 7.72 3.87 1.77
N GLU A 33 7.53 3.75 0.46
CA GLU A 33 7.22 2.45 -0.18
C GLU A 33 8.25 1.38 0.22
N GLU A 34 9.54 1.73 0.23
CA GLU A 34 10.64 0.85 0.63
C GLU A 34 10.54 0.41 2.10
N THR A 35 10.21 1.35 3.00
CA THR A 35 10.02 1.06 4.43
C THR A 35 8.82 0.14 4.64
N ALA A 36 7.72 0.41 3.95
CA ALA A 36 6.52 -0.40 4.00
C ALA A 36 6.77 -1.81 3.44
N ILE A 37 7.50 -1.95 2.33
CA ILE A 37 7.92 -3.25 1.77
C ILE A 37 8.75 -4.02 2.80
N ALA A 38 9.73 -3.38 3.44
CA ALA A 38 10.57 -4.01 4.46
C ALA A 38 9.74 -4.47 5.68
N ASN A 39 8.79 -3.65 6.11
CA ASN A 39 7.88 -3.96 7.21
C ASN A 39 6.96 -5.15 6.87
N VAL A 40 6.37 -5.21 5.68
CA VAL A 40 5.55 -6.35 5.23
C VAL A 40 6.37 -7.63 5.09
N ARG A 41 7.61 -7.53 4.61
CA ARG A 41 8.53 -8.68 4.52
C ARG A 41 8.89 -9.23 5.90
N ARG A 42 9.08 -8.36 6.89
CA ARG A 42 9.34 -8.75 8.29
C ARG A 42 8.10 -9.32 8.96
N ASP A 43 6.95 -8.70 8.73
CA ASP A 43 5.66 -9.07 9.31
C ASP A 43 4.55 -8.86 8.29
N LYS A 44 3.96 -9.96 7.80
CA LYS A 44 2.85 -9.93 6.83
C LYS A 44 1.57 -9.28 7.38
N SER A 45 1.52 -9.00 8.68
CA SER A 45 0.43 -8.28 9.35
C SER A 45 0.77 -6.82 9.68
N ALA A 46 1.88 -6.30 9.17
CA ALA A 46 2.34 -4.94 9.44
C ALA A 46 1.32 -3.87 9.03
N TYR A 47 0.60 -4.08 7.92
CA TYR A 47 -0.38 -3.13 7.41
C TYR A 47 -1.68 -3.75 6.95
N GLU A 48 -2.74 -2.96 7.08
CA GLU A 48 -4.07 -3.23 6.56
C GLU A 48 -4.65 -1.98 5.87
N VAL A 49 -5.59 -2.20 4.95
CA VAL A 49 -6.40 -1.17 4.30
C VAL A 49 -7.86 -1.53 4.50
N THR A 50 -8.68 -0.53 4.86
CA THR A 50 -10.14 -0.67 4.85
C THR A 50 -10.72 0.10 3.68
N GLU A 51 -11.38 -0.60 2.75
CA GLU A 51 -12.05 -0.01 1.61
C GLU A 51 -13.44 -0.65 1.45
N GLN A 52 -14.48 0.17 1.20
CA GLN A 52 -15.87 -0.28 1.06
C GLN A 52 -16.34 -1.20 2.21
N GLY A 53 -15.89 -0.91 3.44
CA GLY A 53 -16.24 -1.71 4.64
C GLY A 53 -15.51 -3.05 4.77
N LYS A 54 -14.57 -3.37 3.88
CA LYS A 54 -13.74 -4.58 3.95
C LYS A 54 -12.31 -4.22 4.33
N THR A 55 -11.76 -4.93 5.30
CA THR A 55 -10.34 -4.81 5.68
C THR A 55 -9.54 -5.93 5.07
N VAL A 56 -8.47 -5.57 4.36
CA VAL A 56 -7.54 -6.50 3.71
C VAL A 56 -6.11 -6.18 4.11
N LYS A 57 -5.26 -7.21 4.13
CA LYS A 57 -3.83 -7.04 4.42
C LYS A 57 -3.08 -6.48 3.23
N VAL A 58 -2.01 -5.77 3.50
CA VAL A 58 -1.04 -5.37 2.48
C VAL A 58 -0.04 -6.51 2.26
N THR A 59 0.27 -6.75 1.00
CA THR A 59 1.21 -7.76 0.52
C THR A 59 2.26 -7.11 -0.37
N VAL A 60 3.42 -7.76 -0.52
CA VAL A 60 4.44 -7.36 -1.48
C VAL A 60 4.32 -8.27 -2.69
N LYS A 61 4.23 -7.67 -3.89
CA LYS A 61 4.28 -8.37 -5.16
C LYS A 61 5.51 -7.92 -5.94
N LYS A 62 5.86 -8.69 -6.97
CA LYS A 62 6.98 -8.38 -7.86
C LYS A 62 6.48 -8.30 -9.30
N HIS A 63 6.83 -7.23 -9.99
CA HIS A 63 6.57 -7.01 -11.42
C HIS A 63 7.82 -6.44 -12.06
N ASP A 64 8.25 -6.99 -13.19
CA ASP A 64 9.46 -6.58 -13.93
C ASP A 64 10.70 -6.37 -13.05
N GLY A 65 10.94 -7.30 -12.12
CA GLY A 65 12.10 -7.24 -11.24
C GLY A 65 11.95 -6.33 -10.02
N ARG A 66 10.94 -5.46 -9.98
CA ARG A 66 10.68 -4.52 -8.87
C ARG A 66 9.59 -5.03 -7.94
N GLU A 67 9.82 -4.86 -6.65
CA GLU A 67 8.79 -5.08 -5.64
C GLU A 67 7.91 -3.85 -5.45
N TYR A 68 6.62 -4.08 -5.21
CA TYR A 68 5.63 -3.03 -5.01
C TYR A 68 4.56 -3.50 -4.01
N LEU A 69 3.93 -2.54 -3.35
CA LEU A 69 2.84 -2.79 -2.42
C LEU A 69 1.56 -3.15 -3.16
N ASN A 70 0.83 -4.12 -2.63
CA ASN A 70 -0.46 -4.56 -3.15
C ASN A 70 -1.38 -4.93 -1.99
N THR A 71 -2.67 -5.10 -2.22
CA THR A 71 -3.57 -5.71 -1.23
C THR A 71 -3.73 -7.20 -1.49
N GLU A 72 -4.08 -7.95 -0.46
CA GLU A 72 -4.45 -9.35 -0.62
C GLU A 72 -5.63 -9.45 -1.62
N ASN A 73 -5.41 -10.15 -2.74
CA ASN A 73 -6.40 -10.26 -3.82
C ASN A 73 -7.51 -11.23 -3.41
N ASN A 74 -8.42 -10.76 -2.57
CA ASN A 74 -9.62 -11.49 -2.24
C ASN A 74 -10.67 -11.23 -3.33
N ARG A 75 -10.45 -11.68 -4.59
CA ARG A 75 -11.34 -11.77 -5.80
C ARG A 75 -12.42 -10.69 -6.06
N PHE A 76 -12.54 -9.68 -5.21
CA PHE A 76 -13.66 -8.79 -5.01
C PHE A 76 -13.22 -7.33 -5.09
N LEU A 77 -11.93 -7.04 -4.93
CA LEU A 77 -11.39 -5.68 -4.94
C LEU A 77 -10.06 -5.65 -5.71
N PRO A 78 -10.01 -5.07 -6.93
CA PRO A 78 -8.76 -4.84 -7.65
C PRO A 78 -8.07 -3.56 -7.14
N ASP A 79 -6.88 -3.72 -6.54
CA ASP A 79 -5.83 -2.68 -6.34
C ASP A 79 -6.21 -1.44 -5.49
N ASN A 80 -6.67 -1.70 -4.26
CA ASN A 80 -7.21 -0.72 -3.30
C ASN A 80 -6.23 0.36 -2.80
N LEU A 81 -4.91 0.20 -3.01
CA LEU A 81 -3.97 1.21 -2.53
C LEU A 81 -4.01 2.48 -3.40
N LEU A 82 -4.21 2.33 -4.70
CA LEU A 82 -4.21 3.46 -5.64
C LEU A 82 -5.49 4.28 -5.58
N SER A 83 -6.57 3.72 -5.05
CA SER A 83 -7.86 4.38 -4.82
C SER A 83 -7.90 5.21 -3.52
N LEU A 84 -6.92 5.04 -2.63
CA LEU A 84 -6.84 5.85 -1.41
C LEU A 84 -6.59 7.33 -1.73
N PRO A 85 -7.05 8.27 -0.88
CA PRO A 85 -6.74 9.69 -1.03
C PRO A 85 -5.24 9.96 -0.88
N ASP A 86 -4.80 11.15 -1.33
CA ASP A 86 -3.44 11.60 -1.06
C ASP A 86 -3.23 11.87 0.44
N CYS A 87 -2.02 11.62 0.94
CA CYS A 87 -1.67 11.99 2.30
C CYS A 87 -1.57 13.52 2.45
N PRO A 88 -1.97 14.07 3.63
CA PRO A 88 -1.86 15.49 3.92
C PRO A 88 -0.41 15.98 4.02
#